data_AF-A0A183I6I7-F1
#
_entry.id   AF-A0A183I6I7-F1
#
_cell.length_a   1.000
_cell.length_b   1.000
_cell.length_c   1.000
_cell.angle_alpha   90.00
_cell.angle_beta   90.00
_cell.angle_gamma   90.00
#
_symmetry.space_group_name_H-M   'P 1'
#
loop_
_entity.id
_entity.type
_entity.pdbx_description
1 polymer ?
#
loop_
_entity_poly.entity_id
_entity_poly.type
_entity_poly.pdbx_seq_one_letter_code
_entity_poly.pdbx_strand_id
1 'polypeptide(L)'
;MHEGLANLCLVTAAMTIVKAKIDMQIPRKKKGFSNQHDKGIQRFYEAIAAAFVRHVDMKIVKCILIASRGFLNEQFLNYLMDYADKHGNKLILESRSKFLLAHASSGFKHALKEVLSDPGIAAALSDTKAQAEVKALNTFYDLMGTDPARAFYGYKHVLMANEQLAIDTLLLSDSLFRSNDINLRKKYVELAESVKEQAIENIRPVLARNMLLQGSNVLIFSSMHVSGEQLSALGGVAAILRFPLHELEDEEMSDSEHDENNSDFKS
;
A
#
# COMPACT_ATOMS: atom_id res chain seq x y z
N MET A 1 6.61 14.84 -0.36
CA MET A 1 7.36 15.94 0.29
C MET A 1 6.46 17.15 0.43
N HIS A 2 6.73 17.97 1.43
CA HIS A 2 6.12 19.28 1.67
C HIS A 2 7.24 20.27 2.02
N GLU A 3 6.98 21.57 1.96
CA GLU A 3 7.97 22.55 2.44
C GLU A 3 8.35 22.24 3.90
N GLY A 4 9.64 21.98 4.11
CA GLY A 4 10.21 21.66 5.42
C GLY A 4 10.05 20.22 5.88
N LEU A 5 9.34 19.36 5.14
CA LEU A 5 9.18 17.94 5.51
C LEU A 5 9.33 17.01 4.31
N ALA A 6 10.28 16.08 4.40
CA ALA A 6 10.44 15.01 3.42
C ALA A 6 10.62 13.65 4.11
N ASN A 7 9.97 12.63 3.58
CA ASN A 7 10.15 11.25 3.98
C ASN A 7 10.73 10.48 2.80
N LEU A 8 11.90 9.86 3.00
CA LEU A 8 12.50 8.93 2.05
C LEU A 8 12.10 7.52 2.45
N CYS A 9 11.27 6.89 1.63
CA CYS A 9 10.74 5.55 1.88
C CYS A 9 11.30 4.58 0.84
N LEU A 10 11.66 3.38 1.29
CA LEU A 10 11.91 2.23 0.43
C LEU A 10 10.70 1.31 0.49
N VAL A 11 9.97 1.24 -0.61
CA VAL A 11 8.82 0.33 -0.76
C VAL A 11 9.33 -0.97 -1.39
N THR A 12 9.28 -2.03 -0.61
CA THR A 12 9.55 -3.39 -1.09
C THR A 12 8.24 -4.14 -1.26
N ALA A 13 8.28 -5.34 -1.87
CA ALA A 13 7.08 -6.16 -2.04
C ALA A 13 6.39 -6.55 -0.72
N ALA A 14 7.11 -6.51 0.41
CA ALA A 14 6.59 -6.97 1.70
C ALA A 14 6.55 -5.89 2.78
N MET A 15 7.22 -4.75 2.61
CA MET A 15 7.23 -3.71 3.65
C MET A 15 7.60 -2.35 3.09
N THR A 16 7.09 -1.31 3.75
CA THR A 16 7.46 0.09 3.49
C THR A 16 8.33 0.59 4.64
N ILE A 17 9.62 0.79 4.37
CA ILE A 17 10.58 1.29 5.37
C ILE A 17 10.83 2.78 5.15
N VAL A 18 10.65 3.60 6.18
CA VAL A 18 11.14 4.98 6.18
C VAL A 18 12.64 4.96 6.48
N LYS A 19 13.47 5.29 5.48
CA LYS A 19 14.94 5.30 5.61
C LYS A 19 15.46 6.61 6.20
N ALA A 20 14.83 7.72 5.85
CA ALA A 20 15.16 9.03 6.40
C ALA A 20 13.91 9.90 6.50
N LYS A 21 13.80 10.63 7.61
CA LYS A 21 12.83 11.72 7.79
C LYS A 21 13.62 13.01 7.94
N ILE A 22 13.34 13.97 7.06
CA ILE A 22 13.98 15.28 7.05
C ILE A 22 12.91 16.29 7.45
N ASP A 23 13.13 16.93 8.59
CA ASP A 23 12.25 17.91 9.18
C ASP A 23 13.07 19.19 9.43
N MET A 24 12.76 20.24 8.68
CA MET A 24 13.48 21.51 8.70
C MET A 24 12.48 22.65 8.70
N GLN A 25 12.67 23.60 9.63
CA GLN A 25 11.86 24.81 9.64
C GLN A 25 12.30 25.77 8.53
N ILE A 26 11.43 25.96 7.53
CA ILE A 26 11.67 26.91 6.44
C ILE A 26 11.02 28.25 6.80
N PRO A 27 11.78 29.36 6.86
CA PRO A 27 11.21 30.68 7.13
C PRO A 27 10.15 31.04 6.09
N ARG A 28 9.00 31.57 6.52
CA ARG A 28 7.95 32.02 5.60
C ARG A 28 8.44 33.20 4.75
N LYS A 29 8.00 33.24 3.49
CA LYS A 29 8.29 34.33 2.57
C LYS A 29 7.67 35.64 3.09
N LYS A 30 8.50 36.60 3.51
CA LYS A 30 8.08 37.95 3.93
C LYS A 30 8.43 38.97 2.84
N LYS A 31 7.60 40.01 2.69
CA LYS A 31 7.84 41.11 1.75
C LYS A 31 9.17 41.80 2.14
N GLY A 32 10.19 41.71 1.27
CA GLY A 32 11.53 42.26 1.50
C GLY A 32 12.61 41.28 1.97
N PHE A 33 12.26 40.05 2.39
CA PHE A 33 13.22 39.04 2.89
C PHE A 33 13.03 37.67 2.21
N SER A 34 12.95 37.64 0.87
CA SER A 34 12.87 36.37 0.12
C SER A 34 14.16 35.55 0.20
N ASN A 35 15.33 36.19 0.28
CA ASN A 35 16.63 35.52 0.30
C ASN A 35 16.81 34.49 1.43
N GLN A 36 16.19 34.70 2.61
CA GLN A 36 16.28 33.73 3.70
C GLN A 36 15.43 32.49 3.45
N HIS A 37 14.26 32.66 2.83
CA HIS A 37 13.38 31.57 2.44
C HIS A 37 14.05 30.71 1.36
N ASP A 38 14.59 31.34 0.31
CA ASP A 38 15.22 30.64 -0.81
C ASP A 38 16.45 29.84 -0.35
N LYS A 39 17.27 30.40 0.56
CA LYS A 39 18.38 29.68 1.20
C LYS A 39 17.90 28.51 2.07
N GLY A 40 16.76 28.67 2.75
CA GLY A 40 16.15 27.60 3.54
C GLY A 40 15.70 26.42 2.67
N ILE A 41 15.04 26.70 1.55
CA ILE A 41 14.63 25.71 0.55
C ILE A 41 15.85 25.01 -0.06
N GLN A 42 16.90 25.75 -0.40
CA GLN A 42 18.11 25.15 -0.97
C GLN A 42 18.80 24.18 0.01
N ARG A 43 18.91 24.54 1.29
CA ARG A 43 19.42 23.63 2.35
C ARG A 43 18.54 22.39 2.53
N PHE A 44 17.22 22.57 2.42
CA PHE A 44 16.28 21.46 2.49
C PHE A 44 16.46 20.49 1.32
N TYR A 45 16.61 20.98 0.08
CA TYR A 45 16.89 20.13 -1.08
C TYR A 45 18.25 19.44 -0.99
N GLU A 46 19.27 20.12 -0.47
CA GLU A 46 20.59 19.51 -0.22
C GLU A 46 20.50 18.33 0.77
N ALA A 47 19.76 18.51 1.87
CA ALA A 47 19.54 17.45 2.87
C ALA A 47 18.82 16.23 2.25
N ILE A 48 17.84 16.46 1.37
CA ILE A 48 17.12 15.37 0.68
C ILE A 48 18.05 14.66 -0.31
N ALA A 49 18.80 15.41 -1.11
CA ALA A 49 19.74 14.85 -2.08
C ALA A 49 20.83 14.00 -1.39
N ALA A 50 21.39 14.49 -0.28
CA ALA A 50 22.37 13.75 0.51
C ALA A 50 21.79 12.46 1.11
N ALA A 51 20.57 12.52 1.67
CA ALA A 51 19.89 11.33 2.19
C ALA A 51 19.58 10.32 1.08
N PHE A 52 19.18 10.80 -0.10
CA PHE A 52 18.89 9.96 -1.25
C PHE A 52 20.12 9.19 -1.74
N VAL A 53 21.26 9.87 -1.94
CA VAL A 53 22.52 9.23 -2.34
C VAL A 53 23.01 8.21 -1.30
N ARG A 54 22.78 8.47 -0.02
CA ARG A 54 23.20 7.57 1.07
C ARG A 54 22.37 6.29 1.16
N HIS A 55 21.07 6.37 0.90
CA HIS A 55 20.13 5.28 1.21
C HIS A 55 19.58 4.54 -0.01
N VAL A 56 19.73 5.10 -1.22
CA VAL A 56 19.15 4.54 -2.45
C VAL A 56 20.25 4.02 -3.38
N ASP A 57 20.21 2.71 -3.64
CA ASP A 57 21.04 2.10 -4.68
C ASP A 57 20.26 2.01 -6.02
N MET A 58 20.74 2.75 -7.02
CA MET A 58 20.16 2.84 -8.36
C MET A 58 20.14 1.52 -9.14
N LYS A 59 21.01 0.57 -8.77
CA LYS A 59 21.08 -0.74 -9.44
C LYS A 59 19.92 -1.65 -9.05
N ILE A 60 19.48 -1.55 -7.80
CA ILE A 60 18.44 -2.42 -7.23
C ILE A 60 17.05 -1.84 -7.49
N VAL A 61 16.92 -0.50 -7.45
CA VAL A 61 15.63 0.17 -7.56
C VAL A 61 15.14 0.20 -9.01
N LYS A 62 13.91 -0.29 -9.22
CA LYS A 62 13.23 -0.30 -10.53
C LYS A 62 12.78 1.10 -10.95
N CYS A 63 12.13 1.83 -10.04
CA CYS A 63 11.65 3.20 -10.29
C CYS A 63 11.71 4.03 -9.00
N ILE A 64 11.77 5.34 -9.16
CA ILE A 64 11.82 6.31 -8.06
C ILE A 64 10.64 7.26 -8.20
N LEU A 65 9.79 7.30 -7.20
CA LEU A 65 8.64 8.22 -7.15
C LEU A 65 9.03 9.48 -6.39
N ILE A 66 8.83 10.64 -7.01
CA ILE A 66 8.95 11.94 -6.34
C ILE A 66 7.55 12.55 -6.25
N ALA A 67 6.97 12.47 -5.06
CA ALA A 67 5.64 12.98 -4.81
C ALA A 67 5.66 14.28 -4.00
N SER A 68 4.88 15.28 -4.40
CA SER A 68 4.68 16.50 -3.63
C SER A 68 3.33 17.15 -3.94
N ARG A 69 2.93 18.07 -3.07
CA ARG A 69 1.86 19.01 -3.38
C ARG A 69 2.42 20.16 -4.22
N GLY A 70 1.83 20.43 -5.39
CA GLY A 70 2.31 21.46 -6.31
C GLY A 70 3.65 21.10 -6.97
N PHE A 71 4.44 22.12 -7.32
CA PHE A 71 5.63 22.01 -8.19
C PHE A 71 6.95 21.69 -7.47
N LEU A 72 6.92 21.32 -6.18
CA LEU A 72 8.15 21.03 -5.42
C LEU A 72 8.90 19.80 -5.95
N ASN A 73 8.18 18.79 -6.41
CA ASN A 73 8.73 17.57 -7.01
C ASN A 73 9.57 17.87 -8.27
N GLU A 74 9.08 18.72 -9.16
CA GLU A 74 9.78 19.15 -10.39
C GLU A 74 11.04 19.95 -10.04
N GLN A 75 10.90 20.93 -9.12
CA GLN A 75 12.02 21.74 -8.66
C GLN A 75 13.11 20.88 -8.00
N PHE A 76 12.71 19.94 -7.16
CA PHE A 76 13.64 19.02 -6.51
C PHE A 76 14.30 18.07 -7.50
N LEU A 77 13.57 17.55 -8.50
CA LEU A 77 14.16 16.68 -9.53
C LEU A 77 15.26 17.41 -10.31
N ASN A 78 15.02 18.66 -10.70
CA ASN A 78 16.03 19.48 -11.37
C ASN A 78 17.25 19.72 -10.46
N TYR A 79 17.02 20.08 -9.19
CA TYR A 79 18.09 20.25 -8.22
C TYR A 79 18.91 18.98 -7.99
N LEU A 80 18.26 17.82 -7.93
CA LEU A 80 18.92 16.52 -7.75
C LEU A 80 19.81 16.16 -8.94
N MET A 81 19.38 16.48 -10.16
CA MET A 81 20.18 16.29 -11.37
C MET A 81 21.42 17.19 -11.37
N ASP A 82 21.27 18.47 -11.02
CA ASP A 82 22.40 19.41 -10.87
C ASP A 82 23.36 18.98 -9.76
N TYR A 83 22.83 18.44 -8.66
CA TYR A 83 23.64 17.90 -7.56
C TYR A 83 24.42 16.66 -8.00
N ALA A 84 23.79 15.75 -8.74
CA ALA A 84 24.44 14.56 -9.27
C ALA A 84 25.57 14.89 -10.25
N ASP A 85 25.39 15.92 -11.08
CA ASP A 85 26.42 16.38 -12.02
C ASP A 85 27.64 16.96 -11.29
N LYS A 86 27.41 17.81 -10.27
CA LYS A 86 28.48 18.36 -9.41
C LYS A 86 29.29 17.30 -8.66
N HIS A 87 28.63 16.22 -8.23
CA HIS A 87 29.28 15.12 -7.52
C HIS A 87 29.76 13.99 -8.44
N GLY A 88 29.59 14.12 -9.76
CA GLY A 88 30.06 13.14 -10.75
C GLY A 88 29.36 11.78 -10.69
N ASN A 89 28.13 11.73 -10.16
CA ASN A 89 27.43 10.46 -9.91
C ASN A 89 26.62 10.01 -11.14
N LYS A 90 27.33 9.40 -12.11
CA LYS A 90 26.79 9.01 -13.43
C LYS A 90 25.54 8.12 -13.36
N LEU A 91 25.43 7.28 -12.33
CA LEU A 91 24.29 6.36 -12.15
C LEU A 91 22.95 7.09 -12.04
N ILE A 92 22.92 8.27 -11.40
CA ILE A 92 21.70 9.06 -11.22
C ILE A 92 21.30 9.72 -12.55
N LEU A 93 22.28 10.24 -13.30
CA LEU A 93 22.07 10.88 -14.60
C LEU A 93 21.56 9.89 -15.65
N GLU A 94 22.14 8.69 -15.71
CA GLU A 94 21.70 7.61 -16.62
C GLU A 94 20.30 7.09 -16.24
N SER A 95 19.98 7.10 -14.95
CA SER A 95 18.69 6.64 -14.43
C SER A 95 17.58 7.68 -14.50
N ARG A 96 17.73 8.78 -15.27
CA ARG A 96 16.72 9.84 -15.37
C ARG A 96 15.33 9.32 -15.75
N SER A 97 15.26 8.29 -16.61
CA SER A 97 14.00 7.66 -17.03
C SER A 97 13.28 6.89 -15.91
N LYS A 98 13.98 6.52 -14.83
CA LYS A 98 13.39 5.85 -13.66
C LYS A 98 12.66 6.79 -12.72
N PHE A 99 12.88 8.10 -12.84
CA PHE A 99 12.22 9.10 -12.01
C PHE A 99 10.83 9.41 -12.54
N LEU A 100 9.82 9.18 -11.70
CA LEU A 100 8.43 9.49 -11.98
C LEU A 100 7.96 10.56 -11.01
N LEU A 101 7.34 11.59 -11.56
CA LEU A 101 6.73 12.67 -10.79
C LEU A 101 5.30 12.29 -10.44
N ALA A 102 4.92 12.53 -9.19
CA ALA A 102 3.61 12.20 -8.67
C ALA A 102 3.00 13.39 -7.94
N HIS A 103 1.67 13.49 -7.96
CA HIS A 103 0.95 14.36 -7.04
C HIS A 103 0.75 13.66 -5.70
N ALA A 104 0.91 14.41 -4.61
CA ALA A 104 0.52 13.96 -3.27
C ALA A 104 -0.12 15.10 -2.50
N SER A 105 -1.19 14.80 -1.77
CA SER A 105 -1.84 15.75 -0.86
C SER A 105 -0.92 16.23 0.26
N SER A 106 0.03 15.38 0.70
CA SER A 106 0.86 15.61 1.88
C SER A 106 2.27 14.99 1.80
N GLY A 107 3.16 15.42 2.71
CA GLY A 107 4.53 14.92 2.83
C GLY A 107 4.71 13.69 3.73
N PHE A 108 3.67 13.21 4.40
CA PHE A 108 3.71 12.12 5.38
C PHE A 108 3.50 10.71 4.76
N LYS A 109 3.72 9.66 5.56
CA LYS A 109 3.63 8.24 5.13
C LYS A 109 2.27 7.87 4.51
N HIS A 110 1.16 8.42 5.02
CA HIS A 110 -0.18 8.11 4.49
C HIS A 110 -0.37 8.58 3.03
N ALA A 111 0.35 9.62 2.60
CA ALA A 111 0.27 10.11 1.23
C ALA A 111 0.85 9.12 0.21
N LEU A 112 1.65 8.14 0.66
CA LEU A 112 2.13 7.06 -0.20
C LEU A 112 0.96 6.26 -0.79
N LYS A 113 -0.16 6.10 -0.05
CA LYS A 113 -1.35 5.42 -0.57
C LYS A 113 -1.90 6.14 -1.79
N GLU A 114 -2.13 7.44 -1.68
CA GLU A 114 -2.67 8.27 -2.76
C GLU A 114 -1.80 8.17 -4.01
N VAL A 115 -0.48 8.28 -3.84
CA VAL A 115 0.50 8.19 -4.92
C VAL A 115 0.48 6.83 -5.61
N LEU A 116 0.36 5.74 -4.84
CA LEU A 116 0.33 4.40 -5.42
C LEU A 116 -0.98 4.09 -6.14
N SER A 117 -2.09 4.74 -5.74
CA SER A 117 -3.40 4.60 -6.39
C SER A 117 -3.53 5.40 -7.70
N ASP A 118 -2.62 6.32 -8.00
CA ASP A 118 -2.66 7.14 -9.21
C ASP A 118 -2.46 6.25 -10.46
N PRO A 119 -3.40 6.24 -11.45
CA PRO A 119 -3.33 5.38 -12.62
C PRO A 119 -2.05 5.58 -13.46
N GLY A 120 -1.49 6.80 -13.50
CA GLY A 120 -0.25 7.06 -14.24
C GLY A 120 0.96 6.31 -13.66
N ILE A 121 0.96 6.10 -12.34
CA ILE A 121 2.01 5.43 -11.59
C ILE A 121 1.72 3.93 -11.50
N ALA A 122 0.45 3.55 -11.35
CA ALA A 122 0.01 2.16 -11.32
C ALA A 122 0.38 1.41 -12.60
N ALA A 123 0.32 2.05 -13.77
CA ALA A 123 0.76 1.44 -15.03
C ALA A 123 2.27 1.13 -15.03
N ALA A 124 3.09 2.08 -14.57
CA ALA A 124 4.55 1.95 -14.50
C ALA A 124 5.01 0.96 -13.41
N LEU A 125 4.19 0.74 -12.38
CA LEU A 125 4.46 -0.15 -11.25
C LEU A 125 3.66 -1.44 -11.27
N SER A 126 2.93 -1.73 -12.35
CA SER A 126 1.98 -2.84 -12.47
C SER A 126 2.60 -4.22 -12.13
N ASP A 127 3.90 -4.39 -12.39
CA ASP A 127 4.66 -5.61 -12.09
C ASP A 127 5.10 -5.75 -10.62
N THR A 128 4.66 -4.87 -9.71
CA THR A 128 5.03 -4.92 -8.30
C THR A 128 3.91 -5.49 -7.44
N LYS A 129 4.25 -6.39 -6.52
CA LYS A 129 3.30 -6.97 -5.55
C LYS A 129 2.53 -5.90 -4.78
N ALA A 130 3.21 -4.81 -4.39
CA ALA A 130 2.61 -3.69 -3.69
C ALA A 130 1.46 -3.03 -4.47
N GLN A 131 1.54 -2.97 -5.81
CA GLN A 131 0.46 -2.45 -6.64
C GLN A 131 -0.73 -3.40 -6.72
N ALA A 132 -0.50 -4.71 -6.79
CA ALA A 132 -1.58 -5.70 -6.76
C ALA A 132 -2.38 -5.62 -5.44
N GLU A 133 -1.67 -5.44 -4.32
CA GLU A 133 -2.27 -5.25 -2.99
C GLU A 133 -3.11 -3.96 -2.91
N VAL A 134 -2.55 -2.82 -3.35
CA VAL A 134 -3.28 -1.53 -3.35
C VAL A 134 -4.49 -1.58 -4.28
N LYS A 135 -4.35 -2.19 -5.46
CA LYS A 135 -5.45 -2.35 -6.42
C LYS A 135 -6.59 -3.18 -5.84
N ALA A 136 -6.29 -4.33 -5.26
CA ALA A 136 -7.31 -5.20 -4.66
C ALA A 136 -8.07 -4.49 -3.54
N LEU A 137 -7.34 -3.75 -2.69
CA LEU A 137 -7.94 -3.01 -1.57
C LEU A 137 -8.78 -1.81 -2.04
N ASN A 138 -8.38 -1.13 -3.12
CA ASN A 138 -9.22 -0.09 -3.74
C ASN A 138 -10.48 -0.69 -4.36
N THR A 139 -10.37 -1.81 -5.10
CA THR A 139 -11.54 -2.52 -5.66
C THR A 139 -12.51 -2.97 -4.56
N PHE A 140 -11.99 -3.42 -3.42
CA PHE A 140 -12.82 -3.75 -2.25
C PHE A 140 -13.61 -2.53 -1.73
N TYR A 141 -12.97 -1.37 -1.58
CA TYR A 141 -13.66 -0.14 -1.17
C TYR A 141 -14.66 0.37 -2.21
N ASP A 142 -14.31 0.28 -3.49
CA ASP A 142 -15.21 0.67 -4.58
C ASP A 142 -16.47 -0.19 -4.56
N LEU A 143 -16.32 -1.51 -4.40
CA LEU A 143 -17.44 -2.45 -4.27
C LEU A 143 -18.29 -2.17 -3.04
N MET A 144 -17.68 -1.91 -1.88
CA MET A 144 -18.43 -1.54 -0.68
C MET A 144 -19.29 -0.27 -0.87
N GLY A 145 -18.85 0.66 -1.74
CA GLY A 145 -19.60 1.86 -2.07
C GLY A 145 -20.68 1.65 -3.15
N THR A 146 -20.48 0.73 -4.09
CA THR A 146 -21.41 0.52 -5.22
C THR A 146 -22.37 -0.64 -5.02
N ASP A 147 -21.89 -1.75 -4.44
CA ASP A 147 -22.58 -3.03 -4.31
C ASP A 147 -22.08 -3.77 -3.04
N PRO A 148 -22.62 -3.40 -1.85
CA PRO A 148 -22.16 -3.92 -0.57
C PRO A 148 -22.26 -5.45 -0.45
N ALA A 149 -23.25 -6.06 -1.12
CA ALA A 149 -23.47 -7.50 -1.14
C ALA A 149 -22.31 -8.31 -1.77
N ARG A 150 -21.31 -7.63 -2.35
CA ARG A 150 -20.13 -8.25 -2.98
C ARG A 150 -18.82 -8.04 -2.22
N ALA A 151 -18.83 -7.31 -1.11
CA ALA A 151 -17.62 -6.98 -0.36
C ALA A 151 -17.85 -7.22 1.13
N PHE A 152 -17.35 -8.35 1.64
CA PHE A 152 -17.45 -8.70 3.06
C PHE A 152 -16.11 -8.59 3.77
N TYR A 153 -16.17 -8.26 5.05
CA TYR A 153 -15.03 -8.29 5.97
C TYR A 153 -15.43 -8.93 7.29
N GLY A 154 -14.43 -9.37 8.05
CA GLY A 154 -14.65 -10.16 9.27
C GLY A 154 -14.68 -11.67 8.99
N TYR A 155 -14.31 -12.45 9.99
CA TYR A 155 -14.10 -13.89 9.81
C TYR A 155 -15.40 -14.64 9.50
N LYS A 156 -16.49 -14.35 10.23
CA LYS A 156 -17.78 -15.04 10.08
C LYS A 156 -18.36 -14.86 8.67
N HIS A 157 -18.44 -13.62 8.19
CA HIS A 157 -18.97 -13.32 6.85
C HIS A 157 -18.12 -13.95 5.74
N VAL A 158 -16.78 -13.89 5.87
CA VAL A 158 -15.89 -14.50 4.88
C VAL A 158 -15.96 -16.02 4.89
N LEU A 159 -16.18 -16.63 6.06
CA LEU A 159 -16.39 -18.08 6.16
C LEU A 159 -17.69 -18.50 5.45
N MET A 160 -18.80 -17.80 5.69
CA MET A 160 -20.07 -18.08 5.01
C MET A 160 -19.97 -17.88 3.49
N ALA A 161 -19.27 -16.84 3.05
CA ALA A 161 -18.98 -16.63 1.63
C ALA A 161 -18.10 -17.74 1.03
N ASN A 162 -17.20 -18.33 1.81
CA ASN A 162 -16.39 -19.47 1.41
C ASN A 162 -17.23 -20.76 1.28
N GLU A 163 -18.17 -20.99 2.21
CA GLU A 163 -19.11 -22.13 2.14
C GLU A 163 -19.99 -22.07 0.89
N GLN A 164 -20.37 -20.87 0.46
CA GLN A 164 -21.14 -20.64 -0.76
C GLN A 164 -20.29 -20.54 -2.03
N LEU A 165 -18.97 -20.77 -1.95
CA LEU A 165 -18.03 -20.71 -3.08
C LEU A 165 -18.06 -19.37 -3.85
N ALA A 166 -18.38 -18.28 -3.17
CA ALA A 166 -18.58 -16.96 -3.79
C ALA A 166 -17.31 -16.11 -3.85
N ILE A 167 -16.22 -16.51 -3.19
CA ILE A 167 -15.00 -15.71 -3.05
C ILE A 167 -14.22 -15.63 -4.37
N ASP A 168 -14.01 -14.41 -4.86
CA ASP A 168 -13.12 -14.10 -5.97
C ASP A 168 -11.70 -13.78 -5.48
N THR A 169 -11.58 -12.79 -4.59
CA THR A 169 -10.28 -12.39 -4.04
C THR A 169 -10.35 -12.37 -2.53
N LEU A 170 -9.51 -13.17 -1.88
CA LEU A 170 -9.36 -13.19 -0.43
C LEU A 170 -8.19 -12.29 -0.03
N LEU A 171 -8.45 -11.34 0.87
CA LEU A 171 -7.46 -10.43 1.43
C LEU A 171 -7.19 -10.84 2.89
N LEU A 172 -5.96 -11.24 3.19
CA LEU A 172 -5.54 -11.63 4.55
C LEU A 172 -4.34 -10.82 5.02
N SER A 173 -4.37 -10.36 6.27
CA SER A 173 -3.23 -9.73 6.92
C SER A 173 -2.26 -10.78 7.47
N ASP A 174 -0.97 -10.58 7.26
CA ASP A 174 0.10 -11.46 7.74
C ASP A 174 0.20 -11.50 9.27
N SER A 175 -0.33 -10.48 9.97
CA SER A 175 -0.36 -10.40 11.42
C SER A 175 -1.21 -11.52 12.05
N LEU A 176 -2.29 -11.93 11.37
CA LEU A 176 -3.19 -12.99 11.83
C LEU A 176 -2.49 -14.35 11.87
N PHE A 177 -1.58 -14.60 10.93
CA PHE A 177 -0.75 -15.80 10.91
C PHE A 177 0.39 -15.76 11.94
N ARG A 178 0.79 -14.58 12.43
CA ARG A 178 1.82 -14.43 13.48
C ARG A 178 1.27 -14.42 14.90
N SER A 179 -0.05 -14.52 15.07
CA SER A 179 -0.69 -14.57 16.39
C SER A 179 -0.16 -15.73 17.24
N ASN A 180 -0.09 -15.52 18.56
CA ASN A 180 0.37 -16.53 19.53
C ASN A 180 -0.65 -17.66 19.72
N ASP A 181 -1.91 -17.44 19.36
CA ASP A 181 -2.96 -18.44 19.45
C ASP A 181 -2.89 -19.40 18.26
N ILE A 182 -2.54 -20.65 18.58
CA ILE A 182 -2.41 -21.74 17.60
C ILE A 182 -3.77 -22.04 16.95
N ASN A 183 -4.88 -21.88 17.67
CA ASN A 183 -6.21 -22.19 17.16
C ASN A 183 -6.65 -21.16 16.12
N LEU A 184 -6.44 -19.87 16.39
CA LEU A 184 -6.72 -18.80 15.42
C LEU A 184 -5.87 -18.96 14.16
N ARG A 185 -4.58 -19.30 14.30
CA ARG A 185 -3.71 -19.53 13.13
C ARG A 185 -4.23 -20.68 12.26
N LYS A 186 -4.65 -21.79 12.87
CA LYS A 186 -5.21 -22.94 12.12
C LYS A 186 -6.46 -22.54 11.33
N LYS A 187 -7.39 -21.81 11.95
CA LYS A 187 -8.62 -21.32 11.29
C LYS A 187 -8.33 -20.52 10.02
N TYR A 188 -7.41 -19.55 10.07
CA TYR A 188 -7.09 -18.73 8.89
C TYR A 188 -6.25 -19.48 7.85
N VAL A 189 -5.43 -20.45 8.25
CA VAL A 189 -4.70 -21.33 7.33
C VAL A 189 -5.67 -22.24 6.59
N GLU A 190 -6.61 -22.88 7.29
CA GLU A 190 -7.66 -23.72 6.70
C GLU A 190 -8.53 -22.93 5.72
N LEU A 191 -8.91 -21.69 6.07
CA LEU A 191 -9.65 -20.81 5.17
C LEU A 191 -8.85 -20.47 3.90
N ALA A 192 -7.57 -20.12 4.05
CA ALA A 192 -6.70 -19.82 2.91
C ALA A 192 -6.46 -21.03 2.01
N GLU A 193 -6.33 -22.23 2.59
CA GLU A 193 -6.22 -23.49 1.87
C GLU A 193 -7.51 -23.83 1.12
N SER A 194 -8.67 -23.72 1.77
CA SER A 194 -9.99 -23.93 1.15
C SER A 194 -10.19 -23.04 -0.09
N VAL A 195 -9.94 -21.74 0.03
CA VAL A 195 -10.10 -20.80 -1.11
C VAL A 195 -9.11 -21.12 -2.23
N LYS A 196 -7.90 -21.56 -1.88
CA LYS A 196 -6.87 -21.93 -2.86
C LYS A 196 -7.20 -23.25 -3.57
N GLU A 197 -7.76 -24.23 -2.88
CA GLU A 197 -8.22 -25.49 -3.48
C GLU A 197 -9.36 -25.25 -4.48
N GLN A 198 -10.35 -24.44 -4.10
CA GLN A 198 -11.43 -24.02 -4.99
C GLN A 198 -10.92 -23.28 -6.25
N ALA A 199 -9.85 -22.50 -6.11
CA ALA A 199 -9.21 -21.84 -7.26
C ALA A 199 -8.61 -22.85 -8.25
N ILE A 200 -8.06 -23.97 -7.76
CA ILE A 200 -7.38 -24.99 -8.57
C ILE A 200 -8.38 -25.90 -9.27
N GLU A 201 -9.47 -26.28 -8.63
CA GLU A 201 -10.52 -27.14 -9.21
C GLU A 201 -11.19 -26.47 -10.43
N ASN A 202 -11.32 -25.14 -10.42
CA ASN A 202 -11.83 -24.36 -11.54
C ASN A 202 -10.88 -24.29 -12.76
N ILE A 203 -9.63 -24.77 -12.68
CA ILE A 203 -8.57 -24.49 -13.67
C ILE A 203 -8.26 -25.62 -14.67
N ARG A 204 -8.76 -26.87 -14.56
CA ARG A 204 -8.60 -27.89 -15.63
C ARG A 204 -9.66 -29.01 -15.64
N PRO A 205 -9.99 -29.63 -16.81
CA PRO A 205 -9.89 -29.13 -18.20
C PRO A 205 -11.11 -29.48 -19.11
N VAL A 206 -11.31 -28.78 -20.25
CA VAL A 206 -11.52 -29.34 -21.62
C VAL A 206 -12.23 -28.40 -22.62
N LEU A 207 -13.08 -27.41 -22.25
CA LEU A 207 -13.83 -26.66 -23.29
C LEU A 207 -13.97 -25.12 -23.17
N ALA A 208 -13.50 -24.47 -22.11
CA ALA A 208 -13.68 -23.02 -21.96
C ALA A 208 -12.46 -22.21 -22.43
N ARG A 209 -12.24 -22.13 -23.75
CA ARG A 209 -11.06 -21.48 -24.34
C ARG A 209 -11.06 -19.95 -24.31
N ASN A 210 -12.12 -19.28 -23.82
CA ASN A 210 -12.23 -17.81 -23.86
C ASN A 210 -12.65 -17.14 -22.52
N MET A 211 -12.68 -17.86 -21.39
CA MET A 211 -13.02 -17.29 -20.06
C MET A 211 -11.96 -17.64 -19.00
N LEU A 212 -10.71 -17.77 -19.42
CA LEU A 212 -9.58 -17.98 -18.53
C LEU A 212 -9.32 -16.71 -17.69
N LEU A 213 -9.10 -16.89 -16.39
CA LEU A 213 -8.51 -15.97 -15.39
C LEU A 213 -9.41 -15.46 -14.24
N GLN A 214 -10.31 -16.28 -13.70
CA GLN A 214 -10.86 -16.00 -12.35
C GLN A 214 -10.76 -17.25 -11.47
N GLY A 215 -9.52 -17.70 -11.25
CA GLY A 215 -9.23 -18.53 -10.08
C GLY A 215 -9.24 -17.64 -8.84
N SER A 216 -9.77 -18.13 -7.72
CA SER A 216 -9.79 -17.34 -6.49
C SER A 216 -8.37 -16.97 -6.07
N ASN A 217 -8.09 -15.67 -5.95
CA ASN A 217 -6.75 -15.17 -5.67
C ASN A 217 -6.62 -14.86 -4.17
N VAL A 218 -5.66 -15.51 -3.51
CA VAL A 218 -5.36 -15.23 -2.09
C VAL A 218 -4.20 -14.21 -2.04
N LEU A 219 -4.51 -13.01 -1.58
CA LEU A 219 -3.56 -11.93 -1.40
C LEU A 219 -3.24 -11.77 0.10
N ILE A 220 -1.99 -12.09 0.44
CA ILE A 220 -1.47 -11.90 1.80
C ILE A 220 -0.78 -10.53 1.87
N PHE A 221 -1.38 -9.64 2.65
CA PHE A 221 -0.94 -8.27 2.92
C PHE A 221 0.01 -8.26 4.10
N SER A 222 1.08 -7.48 3.98
CA SER A 222 1.95 -7.25 5.11
C SER A 222 1.44 -6.11 5.98
N SER A 223 1.30 -6.35 7.27
CA SER A 223 1.00 -5.35 8.29
C SER A 223 2.02 -4.19 8.32
N MET A 224 3.23 -4.39 7.78
CA MET A 224 4.26 -3.35 7.65
C MET A 224 4.16 -2.53 6.34
N HIS A 225 3.19 -2.83 5.49
CA HIS A 225 2.88 -2.07 4.28
C HIS A 225 1.65 -1.19 4.50
N VAL A 226 1.57 -0.07 3.79
CA VAL A 226 0.48 0.92 3.97
C VAL A 226 -0.90 0.32 3.65
N SER A 227 -0.97 -0.61 2.69
CA SER A 227 -2.21 -1.36 2.40
C SER A 227 -2.59 -2.34 3.52
N GLY A 228 -1.61 -3.02 4.13
CA GLY A 228 -1.89 -3.96 5.22
C GLY A 228 -2.28 -3.28 6.54
N GLU A 229 -1.80 -2.06 6.80
CA GLU A 229 -2.29 -1.22 7.91
C GLU A 229 -3.81 -0.97 7.78
N GLN A 230 -4.31 -0.76 6.56
CA GLN A 230 -5.74 -0.54 6.30
C GLN A 230 -6.57 -1.81 6.43
N LEU A 231 -6.09 -2.91 5.87
CA LEU A 231 -6.76 -4.20 6.02
C LEU A 231 -6.81 -4.61 7.50
N SER A 232 -5.74 -4.35 8.26
CA SER A 232 -5.72 -4.63 9.70
C SER A 232 -6.74 -3.79 10.48
N ALA A 233 -7.00 -2.55 10.05
CA ALA A 233 -8.06 -1.71 10.63
C ALA A 233 -9.48 -2.25 10.36
N LEU A 234 -9.66 -3.10 9.35
CA LEU A 234 -10.92 -3.79 9.01
C LEU A 234 -11.02 -5.20 9.64
N GLY A 235 -10.20 -5.51 10.66
CA GLY A 235 -10.16 -6.84 11.29
C GLY A 235 -9.21 -7.83 10.61
N GLY A 236 -8.43 -7.40 9.61
CA GLY A 236 -7.37 -8.18 8.99
C GLY A 236 -7.82 -9.23 7.98
N VAL A 237 -9.12 -9.42 7.79
CA VAL A 237 -9.71 -10.36 6.82
C VAL A 237 -10.83 -9.70 6.04
N ALA A 238 -10.72 -9.76 4.72
CA ALA A 238 -11.75 -9.29 3.80
C ALA A 238 -11.82 -10.19 2.55
N ALA A 239 -12.97 -10.19 1.89
CA ALA A 239 -13.18 -10.92 0.65
C ALA A 239 -13.98 -10.09 -0.35
N ILE A 240 -13.58 -10.18 -1.61
CA ILE A 240 -14.34 -9.71 -2.77
C ILE A 240 -15.05 -10.92 -3.37
N LEU A 241 -16.34 -10.78 -3.64
CA LEU A 241 -17.18 -11.85 -4.17
C LEU A 241 -17.44 -11.74 -5.68
N ARG A 242 -17.62 -12.90 -6.31
CA ARG A 242 -17.96 -13.04 -7.73
C ARG A 242 -19.40 -12.60 -8.02
N PHE A 243 -20.32 -12.91 -7.12
CA PHE A 243 -21.74 -12.59 -7.21
C PHE A 243 -22.25 -12.03 -5.87
N PRO A 244 -23.29 -11.17 -5.88
CA PRO A 244 -23.83 -10.57 -4.67
C PRO A 244 -24.56 -11.60 -3.81
N LEU A 245 -24.30 -11.58 -2.49
CA LEU A 245 -24.96 -12.42 -1.50
C LEU A 245 -25.79 -11.54 -0.56
N HIS A 246 -27.04 -11.31 -0.94
CA HIS A 246 -27.97 -10.46 -0.18
C HIS A 246 -28.36 -11.07 1.19
N GLU A 247 -28.31 -12.40 1.33
CA GLU A 247 -28.67 -13.08 2.58
C GLU A 247 -27.67 -12.80 3.73
N LEU A 248 -26.44 -12.39 3.40
CA LEU A 248 -25.40 -12.08 4.39
C LEU A 248 -25.32 -10.59 4.75
N GLU A 249 -26.08 -9.73 4.06
CA GLU A 249 -26.19 -8.30 4.43
C GLU A 249 -27.11 -8.10 5.66
N ASP A 250 -28.08 -8.99 5.85
CA ASP A 250 -29.10 -8.90 6.91
C ASP A 250 -28.64 -9.48 8.26
N GLU A 251 -27.56 -10.28 8.29
CA GLU A 251 -26.91 -10.67 9.54
C GLU A 251 -26.08 -9.49 10.06
N GLU A 252 -26.55 -8.87 11.15
CA GLU A 252 -25.98 -7.64 11.72
C GLU A 252 -24.44 -7.69 11.80
N MET A 253 -23.82 -6.65 11.26
CA MET A 253 -22.39 -6.29 11.35
C MET A 253 -21.93 -6.07 12.81
N SER A 254 -21.92 -7.15 13.59
CA SER A 254 -21.72 -7.15 15.03
C SER A 254 -20.50 -7.96 15.47
N ASP A 255 -19.41 -7.91 14.71
CA ASP A 255 -18.11 -8.37 15.21
C ASP A 255 -17.33 -7.20 15.82
N SER A 256 -17.85 -6.68 16.94
CA SER A 256 -17.01 -6.06 17.97
C SER A 256 -16.54 -7.14 18.93
N GLU A 257 -15.70 -8.08 18.46
CA GLU A 257 -14.91 -8.97 19.34
C GLU A 257 -13.59 -8.28 19.74
N HIS A 258 -13.68 -7.04 20.21
CA HIS A 258 -12.66 -6.43 21.04
C HIS A 258 -13.21 -6.35 22.47
N ASP A 259 -12.50 -7.01 23.40
CA ASP A 259 -12.65 -6.99 24.87
C ASP A 259 -13.48 -8.09 25.56
N GLU A 260 -13.02 -9.35 25.51
CA GLU A 260 -13.30 -10.33 26.60
C GLU A 260 -12.09 -11.21 26.94
N ASN A 261 -10.92 -10.62 27.24
CA ASN A 261 -9.82 -11.39 27.86
C ASN A 261 -8.97 -10.60 28.86
N ASN A 262 -9.49 -9.53 29.46
CA ASN A 262 -8.77 -8.79 30.50
C ASN A 262 -9.56 -8.58 31.81
N SER A 263 -10.23 -9.63 32.27
CA SER A 263 -10.70 -9.72 33.65
C SER A 263 -10.57 -11.17 34.11
N ASP A 264 -9.40 -11.53 34.64
CA ASP A 264 -9.25 -12.42 35.81
C ASP A 264 -7.76 -12.64 36.14
N PHE A 265 -7.12 -11.56 36.57
CA PHE A 265 -5.96 -11.63 37.47
C PHE A 265 -6.08 -10.48 38.48
N LYS A 266 -6.99 -10.66 39.45
CA LYS A 266 -6.97 -9.95 40.73
C LYS A 266 -7.92 -10.63 41.72
N SER A 267 -7.39 -11.57 42.48
CA SER A 267 -7.42 -11.62 43.95
C SER A 267 -6.67 -12.84 44.44
#